data_AF-A0A6C0HY74-F1
#
_entry.id   AF-A0A6C0HY74-F1
#
_cell.length_a   1.000
_cell.length_b   1.000
_cell.length_c   1.000
_cell.angle_alpha   90.00
_cell.angle_beta   90.00
_cell.angle_gamma   90.00
#
_symmetry.space_group_name_H-M   'P 1'
#
loop_
_entity.id
_entity.type
_entity.pdbx_description
1 polymer ?
#
loop_
_entity_poly.entity_id
_entity_poly.type
_entity_poly.pdbx_seq_one_letter_code
_entity_poly.pdbx_strand_id
1 'polypeptide(L)'
;MAYHITAYTYKKAKKLGLSVKPSTNKTKKIDVFKKNKKIASVGAYGMNDYPTYMKLGGIKFAKTRRRLYRIRHEKDRRKKWTRGWLADQLLW
;
A
#
# COMPACT_ATOMS: atom_id res chain seq x y z
N MET A 1 17.15 -5.67 3.61
CA MET A 1 17.07 -4.61 2.58
C MET A 1 15.83 -3.77 2.79
N ALA A 2 15.98 -2.48 3.11
CA ALA A 2 14.83 -1.60 3.31
C ALA A 2 13.86 -1.62 2.11
N TYR A 3 12.55 -1.56 2.37
CA TYR A 3 11.55 -1.51 1.32
C TYR A 3 11.65 -0.19 0.55
N HIS A 4 11.82 -0.27 -0.77
CA HIS A 4 11.85 0.91 -1.65
C HIS A 4 10.44 1.25 -2.13
N ILE A 5 9.93 2.42 -1.72
CA ILE A 5 8.62 2.91 -2.12
C ILE A 5 8.64 3.25 -3.61
N THR A 6 7.68 2.73 -4.35
CA THR A 6 7.61 2.93 -5.80
C THR A 6 6.88 4.24 -6.16
N ALA A 7 7.15 4.75 -7.37
CA ALA A 7 6.44 5.91 -7.93
C ALA A 7 4.91 5.72 -7.96
N TYR A 8 4.42 4.47 -8.09
CA TYR A 8 3.01 4.14 -8.00
C TYR A 8 2.40 4.61 -6.67
N THR A 9 3.03 4.25 -5.56
CA THR A 9 2.55 4.58 -4.21
C THR A 9 2.61 6.09 -3.96
N TYR A 10 3.68 6.76 -4.38
CA TYR A 10 3.79 8.22 -4.28
C TYR A 10 2.69 8.95 -5.07
N LYS A 11 2.45 8.55 -6.33
CA LYS A 11 1.40 9.14 -7.17
C LYS A 11 0.02 8.98 -6.54
N LYS A 12 -0.27 7.80 -5.97
CA LYS A 12 -1.53 7.55 -5.29
C LYS A 12 -1.69 8.33 -3.99
N ALA A 13 -0.63 8.42 -3.18
CA ALA A 13 -0.63 9.23 -1.98
C ALA A 13 -0.92 10.71 -2.30
N LYS A 14 -0.23 11.27 -3.31
CA LYS A 14 -0.44 12.65 -3.76
C LYS A 14 -1.89 12.91 -4.18
N LYS A 15 -2.50 12.00 -4.96
CA LYS A 15 -3.91 12.10 -5.37
C LYS A 15 -4.89 12.15 -4.19
N LEU A 16 -4.53 11.56 -3.05
CA LEU A 16 -5.34 11.51 -1.83
C LEU A 16 -4.98 12.60 -0.81
N GLY A 17 -4.06 13.52 -1.15
CA GLY A 17 -3.57 14.54 -0.22
C GLY A 17 -2.74 13.95 0.93
N LEU A 18 -2.06 12.84 0.69
CA LEU A 18 -1.22 12.13 1.66
C LEU A 18 0.25 12.20 1.25
N SER A 19 1.13 12.07 2.25
CA SER A 19 2.55 11.77 2.03
C SER A 19 2.90 10.43 2.65
N VAL A 20 3.90 9.76 2.07
CA VAL A 20 4.36 8.45 2.51
C VAL A 20 5.86 8.45 2.70
N LYS A 21 6.33 7.76 3.73
CA LYS A 21 7.77 7.56 4.03
C LYS A 21 8.01 6.09 4.36
N PRO A 22 9.25 5.59 4.28
CA PRO A 22 9.57 4.26 4.79
C PRO A 22 9.09 4.13 6.24
N SER A 23 8.52 2.98 6.57
CA SER A 23 7.96 2.76 7.90
C SER A 23 9.03 2.73 8.98
N THR A 24 8.80 3.41 10.11
CA THR A 24 9.64 3.24 11.31
C THR A 24 9.42 1.89 12.01
N ASN A 25 8.27 1.25 11.76
CA ASN A 25 7.99 -0.10 12.24
C ASN A 25 8.56 -1.14 11.26
N LYS A 26 9.48 -1.99 11.76
CA LYS A 26 10.17 -3.04 10.99
C LYS A 26 9.23 -4.06 10.32
N THR A 27 8.02 -4.25 10.85
CA THR A 27 7.02 -5.17 10.29
C THR A 27 6.21 -4.56 9.14
N LYS A 28 6.29 -3.24 8.94
CA LYS A 28 5.49 -2.50 7.96
C LYS A 28 6.34 -1.90 6.85
N LYS A 29 5.73 -1.64 5.70
CA LYS A 29 6.41 -1.08 4.52
C LYS A 29 6.51 0.44 4.57
N ILE A 30 5.38 1.11 4.78
CA ILE A 30 5.29 2.57 4.70
C ILE A 30 4.53 3.16 5.87
N ASP A 31 4.96 4.36 6.27
CA ASP A 31 4.20 5.26 7.12
C ASP A 31 3.44 6.25 6.24
N VAL A 32 2.17 6.47 6.58
CA VAL A 32 1.26 7.36 5.88
C VAL A 32 0.97 8.58 6.75
N PHE A 33 1.09 9.75 6.16
CA PHE A 33 0.91 11.03 6.82
C PHE A 33 -0.17 11.84 6.12
N LYS A 34 -0.97 12.55 6.93
CA LYS A 34 -1.97 13.52 6.49
C LYS A 34 -1.73 14.82 7.25
N LYS A 35 -1.52 15.93 6.53
CA LYS A 35 -1.14 17.22 7.15
C LYS A 35 0.03 17.07 8.14
N ASN A 36 1.09 16.38 7.72
CA ASN A 36 2.28 16.06 8.53
C ASN A 36 2.07 15.17 9.78
N LYS A 37 0.84 14.78 10.11
CA LYS A 37 0.55 13.83 11.18
C LYS A 37 0.54 12.39 10.65
N LYS A 38 1.30 11.49 11.28
CA LYS A 38 1.25 10.06 10.97
C LYS A 38 -0.13 9.50 11.34
N ILE A 39 -0.81 8.89 10.38
CA ILE A 39 -2.14 8.30 10.58
C ILE A 39 -2.11 6.77 10.63
N ALA A 40 -1.15 6.14 9.94
CA ALA A 40 -1.02 4.68 9.92
C ALA A 40 0.35 4.24 9.41
N SER A 41 0.70 2.99 9.72
CA SER A 41 1.75 2.22 9.05
C SER A 41 1.11 1.05 8.32
N VAL A 42 1.35 0.88 7.02
CA VAL A 42 0.66 -0.09 6.16
C VAL A 42 1.59 -0.91 5.28
N GLY A 43 1.07 -2.05 4.82
CA GLY A 43 1.80 -3.07 4.06
C GLY A 43 2.69 -3.91 4.96
N ALA A 44 2.63 -5.24 4.87
CA ALA A 44 3.54 -6.12 5.58
C ALA A 44 4.89 -6.19 4.85
N TYR A 45 6.00 -6.04 5.56
CA TYR A 45 7.33 -5.95 4.96
C TYR A 45 7.70 -7.19 4.12
N GLY A 46 7.38 -8.39 4.61
CA GLY A 46 7.65 -9.66 3.90
C GLY A 46 6.65 -10.03 2.80
N MET A 47 5.67 -9.18 2.49
CA MET A 47 4.63 -9.49 1.50
C MET A 47 4.78 -8.63 0.25
N ASN A 48 4.53 -9.21 -0.92
CA ASN A 48 4.51 -8.46 -2.18
C ASN A 48 3.28 -7.55 -2.28
N ASP A 49 3.45 -6.42 -2.96
CA ASP A 49 2.40 -5.45 -3.29
C ASP A 49 2.16 -5.38 -4.80
N TYR A 50 1.19 -4.57 -5.25
CA TYR A 50 0.82 -4.51 -6.65
C TYR A 50 1.99 -4.10 -7.57
N PRO A 51 2.77 -3.04 -7.26
CA PRO A 51 4.01 -2.73 -7.98
C PRO A 51 5.00 -3.88 -8.05
N THR A 52 5.23 -4.62 -6.96
CA THR A 52 6.12 -5.79 -6.98
C THR A 52 5.58 -6.87 -7.92
N TYR A 53 4.29 -7.20 -7.87
CA TYR A 53 3.71 -8.19 -8.78
C TYR A 53 3.72 -7.77 -10.25
N MET A 54 3.61 -6.46 -10.54
CA MET A 54 3.77 -5.95 -11.90
C MET A 54 5.17 -6.22 -12.43
N LYS A 55 6.20 -6.08 -11.59
CA LYS A 55 7.59 -6.40 -11.96
C LYS A 55 7.83 -7.90 -12.13
N LEU A 56 7.25 -8.73 -11.26
CA LEU A 56 7.50 -10.17 -11.24
C LEU A 56 6.80 -10.95 -12.36
N GLY A 57 5.57 -10.56 -12.72
CA GLY A 57 4.75 -11.34 -13.67
C GLY A 57 3.90 -10.50 -14.61
N GLY A 58 4.19 -9.21 -14.71
CA GLY A 58 3.46 -8.29 -15.56
C GLY A 58 2.07 -7.91 -15.05
N ILE A 59 1.36 -7.11 -15.86
CA ILE A 59 0.11 -6.46 -15.48
C ILE A 59 -1.02 -7.47 -15.25
N LYS A 60 -1.12 -8.52 -16.08
CA LYS A 60 -2.19 -9.54 -15.96
C LYS A 60 -2.06 -10.28 -14.62
N PHE A 61 -0.86 -10.70 -14.26
CA PHE A 61 -0.58 -11.35 -12.98
C PHE A 61 -0.88 -10.42 -11.80
N ALA A 62 -0.39 -9.17 -11.85
CA ALA A 62 -0.63 -8.19 -10.79
C ALA A 62 -2.12 -7.88 -10.59
N LYS A 63 -2.90 -7.77 -11.67
CA LYS A 63 -4.36 -7.56 -11.61
C LYS A 63 -5.07 -8.72 -10.92
N THR A 64 -4.68 -9.96 -11.22
CA THR A 64 -5.22 -11.15 -10.54
C THR A 64 -4.89 -11.13 -9.05
N ARG A 65 -3.63 -10.87 -8.68
CA ARG A 65 -3.21 -10.77 -7.25
C ARG A 65 -3.98 -9.68 -6.51
N ARG A 66 -4.17 -8.51 -7.15
CA ARG A 66 -4.99 -7.43 -6.60
C ARG A 66 -6.44 -7.81 -6.39
N ARG A 67 -7.06 -8.51 -7.35
CA ARG A 67 -8.43 -9.00 -7.20
C ARG A 67 -8.56 -9.89 -5.96
N LEU A 68 -7.65 -10.85 -5.80
CA LEU A 68 -7.63 -11.77 -4.65
C LEU A 68 -7.37 -11.04 -3.32
N TYR A 69 -6.49 -10.04 -3.32
CA TYR A 69 -6.28 -9.18 -2.16
C TYR A 69 -7.58 -8.48 -1.75
N ARG A 70 -8.29 -7.86 -2.71
CA ARG A 70 -9.54 -7.14 -2.44
C ARG A 70 -10.63 -8.05 -1.88
N ILE A 71 -10.78 -9.27 -2.42
CA ILE A 71 -11.75 -10.26 -1.94
C ILE A 71 -11.47 -10.61 -0.46
N ARG A 72 -10.22 -10.91 -0.09
CA ARG A 72 -9.86 -11.21 1.31
C ARG A 72 -10.06 -10.03 2.26
N HIS A 73 -9.84 -8.81 1.78
CA HIS A 73 -9.90 -7.59 2.57
C HIS A 73 -11.21 -6.81 2.39
N GLU A 74 -12.28 -7.46 1.94
CA GLU A 74 -13.53 -6.77 1.63
C GLU A 74 -14.12 -6.08 2.87
N LYS A 75 -13.99 -6.72 4.04
CA LYS A 75 -14.50 -6.24 5.32
C LYS A 75 -13.83 -4.96 5.82
N ASP A 76 -12.55 -4.75 5.51
CA ASP A 76 -11.74 -3.66 6.09
C ASP A 76 -11.27 -2.63 5.04
N ARG A 77 -11.19 -2.99 3.76
CA ARG A 77 -10.72 -2.08 2.70
C ARG A 77 -11.70 -0.98 2.32
N ARG A 78 -12.98 -1.06 2.71
CA ARG A 78 -14.01 -0.07 2.35
C ARG A 78 -14.09 1.12 3.30
N LYS A 79 -13.70 0.95 4.56
CA LYS A 79 -13.81 2.01 5.58
C LYS A 79 -12.68 3.02 5.41
N LYS A 80 -13.00 4.21 4.88
CA LYS A 80 -12.02 5.28 4.59
C LYS A 80 -11.11 5.56 5.79
N TRP A 81 -9.83 5.85 5.50
CA TRP A 81 -8.79 6.19 6.49
C TRP A 81 -8.39 5.08 7.46
N THR A 82 -8.98 3.89 7.36
CA THR A 82 -8.48 2.72 8.09
C THR A 82 -7.19 2.19 7.48
N ARG A 83 -6.46 1.38 8.24
CA ARG A 83 -5.24 0.71 7.76
C ARG A 83 -5.51 -0.17 6.53
N GLY A 84 -6.64 -0.86 6.49
CA GLY A 84 -7.05 -1.69 5.36
C GLY A 84 -7.32 -0.87 4.10
N TRP A 85 -8.09 0.22 4.23
CA TRP A 85 -8.34 1.15 3.11
C TRP A 85 -7.05 1.79 2.60
N LEU A 86 -6.17 2.27 3.50
CA LEU A 86 -4.90 2.86 3.10
C LEU A 86 -3.98 1.86 2.39
N ALA A 87 -3.94 0.60 2.83
CA ALA A 87 -3.19 -0.45 2.14
C ALA A 87 -3.75 -0.74 0.74
N ASP A 88 -5.07 -0.91 0.61
CA ASP A 88 -5.73 -1.13 -0.69
C ASP A 88 -5.51 0.03 -1.64
N GLN A 89 -5.60 1.26 -1.14
CA GLN A 89 -5.45 2.43 -1.98
C GLN A 89 -4.00 2.68 -2.36
N LEU A 90 -3.01 2.53 -1.47
CA LEU A 90 -1.64 2.96 -1.73
C LEU A 90 -0.71 1.87 -2.28
N LEU A 91 -0.96 0.61 -1.91
CA LEU A 91 -0.08 -0.53 -2.22
C LEU A 91 -0.72 -1.54 -3.16
N TRP A 92 -2.05 -1.60 -3.22
CA TRP A 92 -2.80 -2.41 -4.18
C TRP A 92 -3.48 -1.53 -5.23
#